data_AF-A0A6S5CY14-F1
#
_entry.id   AF-A0A6S5CY14-F1
#
_cell.length_a   1.000
_cell.length_b   1.000
_cell.length_c   1.000
_cell.angle_alpha   90.00
_cell.angle_beta   90.00
_cell.angle_gamma   90.00
#
_symmetry.space_group_name_H-M   'P 1'
#
loop_
_entity.id
_entity.type
_entity.pdbx_description
1 polymer ?
#
loop_
_entity_poly.entity_id
_entity_poly.type
_entity_poly.pdbx_seq_one_letter_code
_entity_poly.pdbx_strand_id
1 'polypeptide(L)'
;MRALLPFTLILLLAACGEGEPLSPPDARLPDGGRYRGQVVDGLLQGEGRIDYPNGSWYAGTFLNGQWHGQGEWHGSNGEIYRGQFAEGLFHGLGDLTTPGSHYAGTFKHGRRDGEGTLKQNDQTYRGQFANDQYEGAGELELADGSRYQGLFAKGKPNGAGVRSDASGNQFSGHFVDGLLQGAGTYDSVEGEQYIGEFKDNRLEGRGRYENAEGDVWIGDFKDGTLDGQGEMLGSDGSRYKGGFRDWQFSGKGHLQLADGSQYVGNFENDTYQGHGRLIQANGKVEGGYWVKGVRVRDEKNKLLPDPLDLALLNQGQLLERSLASVPPSQPPIQLYSLVVAGDGQQSVFLREADYVSNMLKIRFGAHGQITLVNHRDHMADRPMATRENLTRAARTLAERSGPEDLIFIYLTSHGSPDHQLVFDQPRLQLADLSADELASALAPLKERDKVIVISACYSGGYIAPLKDDRTLIMTAARPDRVSFGCSEEADFTYFGDALFAEALNQTDDLKQAFELARASVAERERREGFEASEPQLWAPPAVLAHWQSLRRQQAEEALRNEAQPVRGDQAKTPEAH
;
A
#
# COMPACT_ATOMS: atom_id res chain seq x y z
N MET A 1 40.04 -82.05 -19.39
CA MET A 1 40.79 -82.28 -20.65
C MET A 1 40.23 -81.36 -21.71
N ARG A 2 41.13 -80.61 -22.39
CA ARG A 2 40.95 -79.89 -23.68
C ARG A 2 40.03 -78.65 -23.64
N ALA A 3 40.36 -77.52 -24.26
CA ALA A 3 41.59 -76.99 -24.85
C ALA A 3 41.36 -75.47 -25.06
N LEU A 4 42.42 -74.66 -24.91
CA LEU A 4 42.49 -73.26 -25.33
C LEU A 4 42.63 -73.17 -26.86
N LEU A 5 42.00 -72.16 -27.49
CA LEU A 5 42.60 -71.27 -28.48
C LEU A 5 41.70 -70.03 -28.73
N PRO A 6 42.29 -68.84 -29.04
CA PRO A 6 41.67 -67.51 -28.96
C PRO A 6 41.24 -66.99 -30.34
N PHE A 7 40.41 -65.94 -30.45
CA PHE A 7 40.48 -65.00 -31.59
C PHE A 7 39.72 -63.68 -31.33
N THR A 8 40.50 -62.60 -31.31
CA THR A 8 40.22 -61.21 -31.76
C THR A 8 38.99 -60.45 -31.26
N LEU A 9 39.27 -59.50 -30.37
CA LEU A 9 38.46 -58.31 -30.10
C LEU A 9 38.63 -57.31 -31.27
N ILE A 10 37.59 -57.13 -32.08
CA ILE A 10 37.50 -56.00 -33.03
C ILE A 10 36.80 -54.86 -32.30
N LEU A 11 37.58 -53.84 -31.92
CA LEU A 11 37.04 -52.53 -31.55
C LEU A 11 36.45 -51.89 -32.82
N LEU A 12 35.13 -51.87 -32.95
CA LEU A 12 34.45 -50.96 -33.87
C LEU A 12 34.36 -49.59 -33.19
N LEU A 13 35.33 -48.73 -33.50
CA LEU A 13 35.22 -47.29 -33.32
C LEU A 13 34.10 -46.79 -34.23
N ALA A 14 32.88 -46.63 -33.67
CA ALA A 14 31.86 -45.81 -34.29
C ALA A 14 32.30 -44.34 -34.16
N ALA A 15 33.05 -43.88 -35.15
CA ALA A 15 33.32 -42.46 -35.33
C ALA A 15 32.01 -41.79 -35.77
N CYS A 16 31.27 -41.23 -34.80
CA CYS A 16 30.27 -40.21 -35.07
C CYS A 16 31.00 -38.94 -35.50
N GLY A 17 31.45 -38.90 -36.75
CA GLY A 17 32.08 -37.73 -37.37
C GLY A 17 31.25 -37.27 -38.57
N GLU A 18 31.03 -35.97 -38.68
CA GLU A 18 30.39 -35.26 -39.80
C GLU A 18 31.22 -35.30 -41.11
N GLY A 19 31.90 -36.42 -41.39
CA GLY A 19 32.71 -36.63 -42.60
C GLY A 19 31.97 -37.44 -43.65
N GLU A 20 32.13 -37.08 -44.93
CA GLU A 20 31.53 -37.82 -46.04
C GLU A 20 31.94 -39.31 -46.03
N PRO A 21 31.00 -40.26 -46.16
CA PRO A 21 31.32 -41.67 -46.31
C PRO A 21 32.16 -41.94 -47.57
N LEU A 22 33.20 -42.77 -47.44
CA LEU A 22 34.12 -43.12 -48.54
C LEU A 22 33.50 -44.05 -49.61
N SER A 23 32.28 -44.57 -49.40
CA SER A 23 31.57 -45.42 -50.36
C SER A 23 30.80 -44.61 -51.42
N PRO A 24 30.79 -45.06 -52.70
CA PRO A 24 29.99 -44.42 -53.73
C PRO A 24 28.48 -44.50 -53.41
N PRO A 25 27.66 -43.53 -53.85
CA PRO A 25 26.21 -43.56 -53.62
C PRO A 25 25.52 -44.65 -54.45
N ASP A 26 24.43 -45.21 -53.93
CA ASP A 26 23.59 -46.22 -54.60
C ASP A 26 22.74 -45.60 -55.73
N ALA A 27 22.43 -44.30 -55.64
CA ALA A 27 21.82 -43.53 -56.73
C ALA A 27 22.27 -42.06 -56.72
N ARG A 28 22.25 -41.43 -57.91
CA ARG A 28 22.42 -39.98 -58.08
C ARG A 28 21.16 -39.40 -58.72
N LEU A 29 20.56 -38.42 -58.06
CA LEU A 29 19.35 -37.76 -58.55
C LEU A 29 19.71 -36.64 -59.54
N PRO A 30 18.78 -36.22 -60.43
CA PRO A 30 19.00 -35.14 -61.40
C PRO A 30 19.39 -33.79 -60.77
N ASP A 31 19.00 -33.56 -59.52
CA ASP A 31 19.34 -32.37 -58.72
C ASP A 31 20.74 -32.44 -58.08
N GLY A 32 21.49 -33.52 -58.34
CA GLY A 32 22.81 -33.77 -57.77
C GLY A 32 22.78 -34.43 -56.39
N GLY A 33 21.60 -34.78 -55.87
CA GLY A 33 21.44 -35.54 -54.63
C GLY A 33 22.12 -36.90 -54.69
N ARG A 34 22.85 -37.26 -53.64
CA ARG A 34 23.56 -38.54 -53.50
C ARG A 34 22.80 -39.41 -52.51
N TYR A 35 22.12 -40.44 -53.01
CA TYR A 35 21.33 -41.35 -52.19
C TYR A 35 22.12 -42.62 -51.84
N ARG A 36 21.96 -43.08 -50.60
CA ARG A 36 22.48 -44.36 -50.09
C ARG A 36 21.34 -45.10 -49.41
N GLY A 37 20.97 -46.28 -49.91
CA GLY A 37 19.80 -47.04 -49.48
C GLY A 37 19.20 -47.89 -50.59
N GLN A 38 18.04 -48.50 -50.32
CA GLN A 38 17.39 -49.38 -51.29
C GLN A 38 16.74 -48.58 -52.44
N VAL A 39 16.90 -49.08 -53.66
CA VAL A 39 16.25 -48.57 -54.87
C VAL A 39 15.50 -49.74 -55.52
N VAL A 40 14.21 -49.57 -55.76
CA VAL A 40 13.35 -50.57 -56.41
C VAL A 40 12.64 -49.90 -57.59
N ASP A 41 12.75 -50.49 -58.78
CA ASP A 41 12.18 -49.98 -60.02
C ASP A 41 12.54 -48.51 -60.32
N GLY A 42 13.76 -48.10 -59.94
CA GLY A 42 14.26 -46.74 -60.12
C GLY A 42 13.72 -45.73 -59.09
N LEU A 43 12.94 -46.16 -58.11
CA LEU A 43 12.41 -45.33 -57.02
C LEU A 43 13.14 -45.63 -55.70
N LEU A 44 13.36 -44.57 -54.91
CA LEU A 44 13.91 -44.70 -53.55
C LEU A 44 12.89 -45.40 -52.65
N GLN A 45 13.31 -46.41 -51.90
CA GLN A 45 12.44 -47.21 -51.03
C GLN A 45 13.15 -47.59 -49.73
N GLY A 46 12.37 -47.80 -48.67
CA GLY A 46 12.88 -48.30 -47.38
C GLY A 46 13.78 -47.29 -46.67
N GLU A 47 14.60 -47.76 -45.74
CA GLU A 47 15.55 -46.90 -45.02
C GLU A 47 16.69 -46.43 -45.95
N GLY A 48 16.99 -45.13 -45.90
CA GLY A 48 18.07 -44.54 -46.68
C GLY A 48 18.47 -43.15 -46.22
N ARG A 49 19.51 -42.61 -46.86
CA ARG A 49 20.00 -41.24 -46.66
C ARG A 49 20.27 -40.58 -48.00
N ILE A 50 19.82 -39.35 -48.17
CA ILE A 50 20.13 -38.49 -49.32
C ILE A 50 20.87 -37.24 -48.86
N ASP A 51 22.06 -37.00 -49.42
CA ASP A 51 22.85 -35.78 -49.20
C ASP A 51 22.78 -34.88 -50.44
N TYR A 52 22.38 -33.62 -50.27
CA TYR A 52 22.23 -32.65 -51.35
C TYR A 52 23.47 -31.76 -51.51
N PRO A 53 23.75 -31.23 -52.73
CA PRO A 53 24.90 -30.35 -52.97
C PRO A 53 24.91 -29.06 -52.13
N ASN A 54 23.75 -28.57 -51.68
CA ASN A 54 23.63 -27.40 -50.84
C ASN A 54 24.00 -27.65 -49.36
N GLY A 55 24.39 -28.88 -49.01
CA GLY A 55 24.72 -29.29 -47.65
C GLY A 55 23.54 -29.81 -46.83
N SER A 56 22.32 -29.75 -47.37
CA SER A 56 21.15 -30.34 -46.71
C SER A 56 21.17 -31.86 -46.84
N TRP A 57 20.56 -32.58 -45.92
CA TRP A 57 20.41 -34.02 -46.01
C TRP A 57 19.15 -34.53 -45.31
N TYR A 58 18.62 -35.64 -45.80
CA TYR A 58 17.54 -36.38 -45.16
C TYR A 58 17.99 -37.82 -44.91
N ALA A 59 17.68 -38.38 -43.74
CA ALA A 59 17.82 -39.79 -43.44
C ALA A 59 16.53 -40.33 -42.79
N GLY A 60 16.01 -41.43 -43.33
CA GLY A 60 14.77 -42.03 -42.86
C GLY A 60 14.16 -42.95 -43.90
N THR A 61 12.86 -43.21 -43.77
CA THR A 61 12.15 -44.11 -44.68
C THR A 61 11.74 -43.39 -45.98
N PHE A 62 11.85 -44.09 -47.10
CA PHE A 62 11.39 -43.66 -48.41
C PHE A 62 10.25 -44.56 -48.89
N LEU A 63 9.25 -43.95 -49.51
CA LEU A 63 8.17 -44.66 -50.19
C LEU A 63 7.94 -44.03 -51.56
N ASN A 64 8.09 -44.83 -52.62
CA ASN A 64 7.87 -44.41 -54.01
C ASN A 64 8.66 -43.13 -54.39
N GLY A 65 9.91 -43.04 -53.92
CA GLY A 65 10.80 -41.91 -54.20
C GLY A 65 10.60 -40.68 -53.31
N GLN A 66 9.65 -40.68 -52.37
CA GLN A 66 9.36 -39.56 -51.47
C GLN A 66 9.75 -39.90 -50.03
N TRP A 67 10.08 -38.88 -49.23
CA TRP A 67 10.26 -39.05 -47.79
C TRP A 67 8.96 -39.47 -47.14
N HIS A 68 9.00 -40.51 -46.31
CA HIS A 68 7.81 -41.12 -45.71
C HIS A 68 8.15 -41.71 -44.34
N GLY A 69 7.16 -41.91 -43.47
CA GLY A 69 7.41 -42.57 -42.19
C GLY A 69 8.33 -41.74 -41.28
N GLN A 70 9.19 -42.39 -40.50
CA GLN A 70 10.08 -41.69 -39.57
C GLN A 70 11.35 -41.22 -40.29
N GLY A 71 11.82 -40.02 -39.95
CA GLY A 71 13.09 -39.53 -40.48
C GLY A 71 13.60 -38.27 -39.79
N GLU A 72 14.76 -37.85 -40.26
CA GLU A 72 15.47 -36.66 -39.83
C GLU A 72 15.91 -35.85 -41.06
N TRP A 73 15.57 -34.58 -41.09
CA TRP A 73 15.94 -33.61 -42.12
C TRP A 73 16.86 -32.56 -41.50
N HIS A 74 17.96 -32.25 -42.19
CA HIS A 74 18.87 -31.14 -41.88
C HIS A 74 18.93 -30.23 -43.11
N GLY A 75 18.40 -29.03 -42.97
CA GLY A 75 18.44 -27.99 -44.00
C GLY A 75 19.74 -27.19 -43.95
N SER A 76 20.19 -26.71 -45.11
CA SER A 76 21.39 -25.84 -45.21
C SER A 76 21.23 -24.47 -44.52
N ASN A 77 20.01 -24.12 -44.10
CA ASN A 77 19.67 -22.94 -43.31
C ASN A 77 19.78 -23.19 -41.78
N GLY A 78 20.20 -24.38 -41.35
CA GLY A 78 20.29 -24.76 -39.93
C GLY A 78 18.97 -25.27 -39.34
N GLU A 79 17.94 -25.50 -40.16
CA GLU A 79 16.72 -26.19 -39.75
C GLU A 79 16.99 -27.68 -39.54
N ILE A 80 16.52 -28.23 -38.44
CA ILE A 80 16.57 -29.66 -38.12
C ILE A 80 15.14 -30.11 -37.80
N TYR A 81 14.61 -31.06 -38.55
CA TYR A 81 13.34 -31.70 -38.25
C TYR A 81 13.54 -33.19 -37.95
N ARG A 82 12.91 -33.68 -36.89
CA ARG A 82 12.86 -35.09 -36.52
C ARG A 82 11.43 -35.50 -36.28
N GLY A 83 10.91 -36.43 -37.09
CA GLY A 83 9.53 -36.85 -36.93
C GLY A 83 8.99 -37.59 -38.14
N GLN A 84 7.67 -37.57 -38.26
CA GLN A 84 6.98 -38.26 -39.34
C GLN A 84 6.95 -37.43 -40.62
N PHE A 85 6.97 -38.11 -41.77
CA PHE A 85 6.88 -37.55 -43.10
C PHE A 85 5.77 -38.25 -43.89
N ALA A 86 5.03 -37.47 -44.67
CA ALA A 86 4.06 -37.98 -45.64
C ALA A 86 4.13 -37.14 -46.91
N GLU A 87 4.22 -37.81 -48.06
CA GLU A 87 4.34 -37.16 -49.38
C GLU A 87 5.48 -36.14 -49.46
N GLY A 88 6.62 -36.44 -48.82
CA GLY A 88 7.78 -35.54 -48.78
C GLY A 88 7.66 -34.36 -47.80
N LEU A 89 6.55 -34.20 -47.08
CA LEU A 89 6.29 -33.09 -46.17
C LEU A 89 6.30 -33.54 -44.69
N PHE A 90 6.58 -32.61 -43.78
CA PHE A 90 6.39 -32.85 -42.34
C PHE A 90 4.94 -33.22 -42.06
N HIS A 91 4.75 -34.28 -41.28
CA HIS A 91 3.44 -34.84 -40.95
C HIS A 91 3.46 -35.43 -39.54
N GLY A 92 2.30 -35.59 -38.92
CA GLY A 92 2.16 -36.28 -37.63
C GLY A 92 3.02 -35.65 -36.53
N LEU A 93 3.52 -36.44 -35.59
CA LEU A 93 4.36 -35.92 -34.50
C LEU A 93 5.79 -35.64 -34.98
N GLY A 94 6.32 -34.47 -34.62
CA GLY A 94 7.69 -34.07 -34.93
C GLY A 94 8.24 -32.97 -34.03
N ASP A 95 9.56 -32.84 -34.08
CA ASP A 95 10.38 -31.83 -33.43
C ASP A 95 11.13 -31.02 -34.51
N LEU A 96 10.90 -29.71 -34.54
CA LEU A 96 11.49 -28.78 -35.49
C LEU A 96 12.33 -27.74 -34.74
N THR A 97 13.63 -27.78 -34.95
CA THR A 97 14.58 -26.79 -34.45
C THR A 97 15.03 -25.90 -35.61
N THR A 98 14.98 -24.58 -35.43
CA THR A 98 15.61 -23.60 -36.32
C THR A 98 16.57 -22.74 -35.48
N PRO A 99 17.46 -21.93 -36.09
CA PRO A 99 18.39 -21.08 -35.33
C PRO A 99 17.75 -20.14 -34.30
N GLY A 100 16.44 -19.87 -34.38
CA GLY A 100 15.72 -18.98 -33.45
C GLY A 100 14.41 -19.55 -32.88
N SER A 101 14.08 -20.81 -33.15
CA SER A 101 12.85 -21.42 -32.66
C SER A 101 12.96 -22.91 -32.42
N HIS A 102 12.16 -23.41 -31.50
CA HIS A 102 11.95 -24.84 -31.28
C HIS A 102 10.45 -25.13 -31.25
N TYR A 103 10.00 -26.10 -32.02
CA TYR A 103 8.61 -26.57 -32.02
C TYR A 103 8.56 -28.07 -31.81
N ALA A 104 7.77 -28.52 -30.85
CA ALA A 104 7.45 -29.93 -30.67
C ALA A 104 5.93 -30.10 -30.68
N GLY A 105 5.41 -30.87 -31.63
CA GLY A 105 3.96 -31.02 -31.80
C GLY A 105 3.57 -31.74 -33.08
N THR A 106 2.34 -31.51 -33.54
CA THR A 106 1.80 -32.14 -34.73
C THR A 106 1.91 -31.29 -36.00
N PHE A 107 2.13 -31.95 -37.12
CA PHE A 107 2.24 -31.36 -38.45
C PHE A 107 1.23 -31.97 -39.42
N LYS A 108 0.75 -31.14 -40.35
CA LYS A 108 -0.11 -31.56 -41.46
C LYS A 108 0.26 -30.77 -42.71
N HIS A 109 0.58 -31.49 -43.80
CA HIS A 109 1.03 -30.92 -45.07
C HIS A 109 2.16 -29.90 -44.91
N GLY A 110 3.17 -30.21 -44.08
CA GLY A 110 4.33 -29.36 -43.86
C GLY A 110 4.11 -28.18 -42.92
N ARG A 111 2.91 -28.01 -42.35
CA ARG A 111 2.57 -26.90 -41.44
C ARG A 111 2.25 -27.40 -40.04
N ARG A 112 2.47 -26.57 -39.03
CA ARG A 112 2.05 -26.86 -37.65
C ARG A 112 0.51 -26.89 -37.60
N ASP A 113 -0.04 -27.99 -37.13
CA ASP A 113 -1.48 -28.27 -37.14
C ASP A 113 -1.82 -29.29 -36.05
N GLY A 114 -2.72 -28.95 -35.13
CA GLY A 114 -3.01 -29.72 -33.91
C GLY A 114 -2.24 -29.19 -32.69
N GLU A 115 -1.95 -30.04 -31.71
CA GLU A 115 -1.33 -29.61 -30.44
C GLU A 115 0.21 -29.51 -30.56
N GLY A 116 0.78 -28.49 -29.93
CA GLY A 116 2.23 -28.34 -29.86
C GLY A 116 2.71 -27.29 -28.87
N THR A 117 4.02 -27.25 -28.70
CA THR A 117 4.74 -26.22 -27.95
C THR A 117 5.73 -25.54 -28.88
N LEU A 118 5.63 -24.22 -29.02
CA LEU A 118 6.54 -23.36 -29.76
C LEU A 118 7.32 -22.49 -28.77
N LYS A 119 8.65 -22.52 -28.84
CA LYS A 119 9.55 -21.58 -28.20
C LYS A 119 10.21 -20.72 -29.27
N GLN A 120 10.03 -19.41 -29.23
CA GLN A 120 10.59 -18.49 -30.22
C GLN A 120 10.76 -17.10 -29.61
N ASN A 121 11.93 -16.47 -29.78
CA ASN A 121 12.21 -15.10 -29.32
C ASN A 121 11.83 -14.86 -27.84
N ASP A 122 12.23 -15.77 -26.95
CA ASP A 122 11.90 -15.75 -25.51
C ASP A 122 10.40 -15.80 -25.18
N GLN A 123 9.57 -16.18 -26.16
CA GLN A 123 8.15 -16.47 -25.96
C GLN A 123 7.93 -17.98 -26.01
N THR A 124 6.99 -18.46 -25.20
CA THR A 124 6.55 -19.86 -25.23
C THR A 124 5.04 -19.90 -25.46
N TYR A 125 4.62 -20.56 -26.53
CA TYR A 125 3.22 -20.90 -26.75
C TYR A 125 3.01 -22.40 -26.60
N ARG A 126 1.99 -22.81 -25.86
CA ARG A 126 1.54 -24.19 -25.73
C ARG A 126 0.05 -24.25 -26.01
N GLY A 127 -0.36 -24.96 -27.06
CA GLY A 127 -1.76 -25.02 -27.42
C GLY A 127 -2.01 -25.60 -28.79
N GLN A 128 -3.19 -25.32 -29.33
CA GLN A 128 -3.57 -25.77 -30.65
C GLN A 128 -3.04 -24.82 -31.74
N PHE A 129 -2.75 -25.40 -32.90
CA PHE A 129 -2.29 -24.74 -34.11
C PHE A 129 -3.20 -25.11 -35.27
N ALA A 130 -3.43 -24.17 -36.19
CA ALA A 130 -4.04 -24.44 -37.48
C ALA A 130 -3.26 -23.67 -38.55
N ASN A 131 -2.67 -24.39 -39.51
CA ASN A 131 -1.87 -23.80 -40.59
C ASN A 131 -0.84 -22.76 -40.09
N ASP A 132 0.01 -23.16 -39.14
CA ASP A 132 1.08 -22.33 -38.55
C ASP A 132 0.64 -21.18 -37.63
N GLN A 133 -0.66 -21.01 -37.38
CA GLN A 133 -1.19 -19.98 -36.48
C GLN A 133 -1.72 -20.59 -35.18
N TYR A 134 -1.63 -19.85 -34.08
CA TYR A 134 -2.32 -20.21 -32.83
C TYR A 134 -3.83 -20.20 -33.07
N GLU A 135 -4.50 -21.25 -32.64
CA GLU A 135 -5.93 -21.46 -32.82
C GLU A 135 -6.45 -22.19 -31.58
N GLY A 136 -7.74 -22.09 -31.25
CA GLY A 136 -8.34 -22.87 -30.17
C GLY A 136 -7.77 -22.54 -28.79
N ALA A 137 -7.72 -23.52 -27.89
CA ALA A 137 -7.21 -23.30 -26.54
C ALA A 137 -5.68 -23.30 -26.50
N GLY A 138 -5.09 -22.35 -25.77
CA GLY A 138 -3.65 -22.28 -25.57
C GLY A 138 -3.23 -21.39 -24.41
N GLU A 139 -1.92 -21.42 -24.15
CA GLU A 139 -1.21 -20.58 -23.20
C GLU A 139 -0.03 -19.93 -23.91
N LEU A 140 0.11 -18.61 -23.78
CA LEU A 140 1.20 -17.81 -24.30
C LEU A 140 1.92 -17.13 -23.15
N GLU A 141 3.22 -17.33 -23.04
CA GLU A 141 4.12 -16.64 -22.11
C GLU A 141 5.08 -15.76 -22.91
N LEU A 142 5.20 -14.49 -22.52
CA LEU A 142 6.12 -13.52 -23.13
C LEU A 142 7.39 -13.36 -22.30
N ALA A 143 8.40 -12.74 -22.90
CA ALA A 143 9.73 -12.56 -22.30
C ALA A 143 9.72 -11.70 -21.01
N ASP A 144 8.74 -10.81 -20.87
CA ASP A 144 8.55 -9.96 -19.68
C ASP A 144 7.82 -10.68 -18.53
N GLY A 145 7.47 -11.96 -18.71
CA GLY A 145 6.72 -12.75 -17.74
C GLY A 145 5.20 -12.61 -17.84
N SER A 146 4.68 -11.75 -18.72
CA SER A 146 3.25 -11.67 -18.99
C SER A 146 2.73 -12.95 -19.64
N ARG A 147 1.48 -13.31 -19.35
CA ARG A 147 0.87 -14.56 -19.78
C ARG A 147 -0.53 -14.33 -20.29
N TYR A 148 -0.96 -15.15 -21.24
CA TYR A 148 -2.35 -15.30 -21.64
C TYR A 148 -2.73 -16.77 -21.68
N GLN A 149 -3.82 -17.14 -21.03
CA GLN A 149 -4.41 -18.46 -21.10
C GLN A 149 -5.85 -18.34 -21.56
N GLY A 150 -6.20 -18.95 -22.68
CA GLY A 150 -7.55 -18.83 -23.24
C GLY A 150 -7.67 -19.27 -24.68
N LEU A 151 -8.67 -18.72 -25.35
CA LEU A 151 -8.96 -19.00 -26.75
C LEU A 151 -8.14 -18.11 -27.68
N PHE A 152 -7.67 -18.70 -28.77
CA PHE A 152 -6.95 -18.05 -29.86
C PHE A 152 -7.72 -18.23 -31.17
N ALA A 153 -7.66 -17.20 -32.00
CA ALA A 153 -8.06 -17.29 -33.40
C ALA A 153 -7.08 -16.48 -34.24
N LYS A 154 -6.62 -17.06 -35.35
CA LYS A 154 -5.68 -16.39 -36.29
C LYS A 154 -4.42 -15.83 -35.61
N GLY A 155 -3.88 -16.56 -34.64
CA GLY A 155 -2.66 -16.17 -33.93
C GLY A 155 -2.83 -15.16 -32.80
N LYS A 156 -4.06 -14.73 -32.46
CA LYS A 156 -4.32 -13.73 -31.42
C LYS A 156 -5.27 -14.26 -30.34
N PRO A 157 -5.16 -13.78 -29.09
CA PRO A 157 -6.19 -13.96 -28.08
C PRO A 157 -7.56 -13.52 -28.61
N ASN A 158 -8.51 -14.44 -28.68
CA ASN A 158 -9.83 -14.21 -29.25
C ASN A 158 -10.83 -15.20 -28.65
N GLY A 159 -11.74 -14.70 -27.80
CA GLY A 159 -12.63 -15.52 -26.98
C GLY A 159 -12.36 -15.35 -25.48
N ALA A 160 -12.90 -16.27 -24.67
CA ALA A 160 -12.70 -16.26 -23.23
C ALA A 160 -11.24 -16.56 -22.86
N GLY A 161 -10.70 -15.83 -21.88
CA GLY A 161 -9.37 -16.08 -21.35
C GLY A 161 -9.02 -15.25 -20.13
N VAL A 162 -7.79 -15.44 -19.65
CA VAL A 162 -7.15 -14.73 -18.54
C VAL A 162 -5.79 -14.23 -19.04
N ARG A 163 -5.48 -12.95 -18.79
CA ARG A 163 -4.20 -12.33 -19.08
C ARG A 163 -3.56 -11.86 -17.78
N SER A 164 -2.31 -12.20 -17.52
CA SER A 164 -1.48 -11.56 -16.49
C SER A 164 -0.45 -10.65 -17.14
N ASP A 165 -0.24 -9.46 -16.60
CA ASP A 165 0.86 -8.57 -17.02
C ASP A 165 2.19 -8.94 -16.33
N ALA A 166 3.26 -8.20 -16.64
CA ALA A 166 4.59 -8.42 -16.07
C ALA A 166 4.68 -8.13 -14.55
N SER A 167 3.73 -7.35 -14.02
CA SER A 167 3.63 -7.05 -12.58
C SER A 167 2.82 -8.10 -11.82
N GLY A 168 2.12 -8.99 -12.54
CA GLY A 168 1.28 -10.04 -11.98
C GLY A 168 -0.20 -9.67 -11.88
N ASN A 169 -0.62 -8.50 -12.37
CA ASN A 169 -2.03 -8.12 -12.37
C ASN A 169 -2.80 -8.97 -13.37
N GLN A 170 -4.00 -9.39 -13.00
CA GLN A 170 -4.82 -10.32 -13.78
C GLN A 170 -6.03 -9.64 -14.38
N PHE A 171 -6.32 -9.99 -15.64
CA PHE A 171 -7.47 -9.55 -16.40
C PHE A 171 -8.21 -10.76 -16.93
N SER A 172 -9.50 -10.89 -16.66
CA SER A 172 -10.31 -12.02 -17.13
C SER A 172 -11.52 -11.54 -17.90
N GLY A 173 -11.87 -12.22 -18.99
CA GLY A 173 -13.08 -11.90 -19.75
C GLY A 173 -13.01 -12.33 -21.21
N HIS A 174 -13.73 -11.61 -22.07
CA HIS A 174 -13.77 -11.87 -23.50
C HIS A 174 -12.79 -10.99 -24.26
N PHE A 175 -11.90 -11.59 -25.03
CA PHE A 175 -10.89 -10.90 -25.83
C PHE A 175 -11.28 -10.88 -27.31
N VAL A 176 -11.06 -9.75 -27.96
CA VAL A 176 -11.19 -9.59 -29.41
C VAL A 176 -9.89 -9.02 -29.93
N ASP A 177 -9.18 -9.79 -30.75
CA ASP A 177 -7.88 -9.44 -31.32
C ASP A 177 -6.83 -8.98 -30.27
N GLY A 178 -6.82 -9.60 -29.09
CA GLY A 178 -5.91 -9.27 -27.99
C GLY A 178 -6.42 -8.23 -27.00
N LEU A 179 -7.55 -7.59 -27.27
CA LEU A 179 -8.12 -6.54 -26.43
C LEU A 179 -9.29 -7.08 -25.61
N LEU A 180 -9.30 -6.81 -24.30
CA LEU A 180 -10.43 -7.15 -23.43
C LEU A 180 -11.65 -6.26 -23.76
N GLN A 181 -12.81 -6.89 -23.92
CA GLN A 181 -14.07 -6.26 -24.30
C GLN A 181 -15.24 -6.84 -23.49
N GLY A 182 -16.24 -6.01 -23.22
CA GLY A 182 -17.46 -6.41 -22.52
C GLY A 182 -17.19 -6.76 -21.05
N ALA A 183 -18.01 -7.64 -20.48
CA ALA A 183 -17.87 -8.01 -19.08
C ALA A 183 -16.52 -8.69 -18.78
N GLY A 184 -15.85 -8.26 -17.71
CA GLY A 184 -14.61 -8.83 -17.26
C GLY A 184 -14.28 -8.50 -15.80
N THR A 185 -13.13 -8.98 -15.36
CA THR A 185 -12.55 -8.66 -14.05
C THR A 185 -11.11 -8.18 -14.21
N TYR A 186 -10.70 -7.32 -13.28
CA TYR A 186 -9.31 -6.96 -13.06
C TYR A 186 -8.98 -7.17 -11.58
N ASP A 187 -7.85 -7.80 -11.31
CA ASP A 187 -7.35 -8.08 -9.97
C ASP A 187 -5.86 -7.67 -9.92
N SER A 188 -5.54 -6.67 -9.11
CA SER A 188 -4.17 -6.19 -8.89
C SER A 188 -3.42 -7.06 -7.88
N VAL A 189 -2.09 -7.13 -8.00
CA VAL A 189 -1.25 -7.73 -6.95
C VAL A 189 -1.26 -6.94 -5.65
N GLU A 190 -1.63 -5.65 -5.72
CA GLU A 190 -1.75 -4.74 -4.57
C GLU A 190 -3.12 -4.83 -3.88
N GLY A 191 -4.04 -5.66 -4.39
CA GLY A 191 -5.34 -5.92 -3.76
C GLY A 191 -6.53 -5.14 -4.35
N GLU A 192 -6.29 -4.27 -5.33
CA GLU A 192 -7.38 -3.59 -6.06
C GLU A 192 -8.18 -4.58 -6.91
N GLN A 193 -9.50 -4.39 -6.99
CA GLN A 193 -10.39 -5.23 -7.77
C GLN A 193 -11.37 -4.40 -8.59
N TYR A 194 -11.61 -4.81 -9.83
CA TYR A 194 -12.69 -4.29 -10.66
C TYR A 194 -13.52 -5.41 -11.26
N ILE A 195 -14.83 -5.26 -11.21
CA ILE A 195 -15.81 -6.13 -11.87
C ILE A 195 -16.78 -5.25 -12.65
N GLY A 196 -16.79 -5.36 -13.98
CA GLY A 196 -17.62 -4.50 -14.82
C GLY A 196 -17.38 -4.69 -16.30
N GLU A 197 -17.73 -3.69 -17.09
CA GLU A 197 -17.53 -3.71 -18.54
C GLU A 197 -16.16 -3.11 -18.91
N PHE A 198 -15.61 -3.61 -20.01
CA PHE A 198 -14.35 -3.18 -20.58
C PHE A 198 -14.53 -2.81 -22.04
N LYS A 199 -13.75 -1.82 -22.49
CA LYS A 199 -13.60 -1.47 -23.90
C LYS A 199 -12.13 -1.19 -24.20
N ASP A 200 -11.56 -1.94 -25.12
CA ASP A 200 -10.15 -1.80 -25.53
C ASP A 200 -9.17 -1.85 -24.33
N ASN A 201 -9.41 -2.76 -23.38
CA ASN A 201 -8.71 -2.89 -22.07
C ASN A 201 -8.96 -1.79 -21.03
N ARG A 202 -9.85 -0.81 -21.27
CA ARG A 202 -10.21 0.21 -20.29
C ARG A 202 -11.52 -0.12 -19.60
N LEU A 203 -11.67 0.33 -18.35
CA LEU A 203 -12.93 0.29 -17.63
C LEU A 203 -13.95 1.16 -18.38
N GLU A 204 -15.12 0.61 -18.67
CA GLU A 204 -16.19 1.28 -19.41
C GLU A 204 -17.54 0.82 -18.85
N GLY A 205 -18.60 1.60 -19.04
CA GLY A 205 -19.95 1.17 -18.65
C GLY A 205 -20.08 0.96 -17.14
N ARG A 206 -20.98 0.06 -16.72
CA ARG A 206 -21.22 -0.15 -15.28
C ARG A 206 -20.18 -1.08 -14.66
N GLY A 207 -19.68 -0.69 -13.49
CA GLY A 207 -18.75 -1.52 -12.75
C GLY A 207 -18.76 -1.29 -11.23
N ARG A 208 -18.03 -2.15 -10.54
CA ARG A 208 -17.65 -2.03 -9.14
C ARG A 208 -16.12 -2.04 -9.07
N TYR A 209 -15.54 -1.00 -8.50
CA TYR A 209 -14.12 -0.88 -8.20
C TYR A 209 -13.93 -0.93 -6.68
N GLU A 210 -12.89 -1.62 -6.22
CA GLU A 210 -12.45 -1.67 -4.83
C GLU A 210 -10.93 -1.41 -4.80
N ASN A 211 -10.49 -0.45 -4.00
CA ASN A 211 -9.06 -0.16 -3.82
C ASN A 211 -8.44 -1.10 -2.77
N ALA A 212 -7.12 -1.00 -2.58
CA ALA A 212 -6.39 -1.79 -1.59
C ALA A 212 -6.83 -1.50 -0.14
N GLU A 213 -7.35 -0.30 0.14
CA GLU A 213 -7.88 0.10 1.44
C GLU A 213 -9.28 -0.47 1.75
N GLY A 214 -9.98 -1.03 0.74
CA GLY A 214 -11.32 -1.61 0.88
C GLY A 214 -12.48 -0.61 0.68
N ASP A 215 -12.19 0.60 0.21
CA ASP A 215 -13.20 1.52 -0.29
C ASP A 215 -13.76 1.00 -1.62
N VAL A 216 -15.07 1.15 -1.80
CA VAL A 216 -15.79 0.57 -2.93
C VAL A 216 -16.52 1.66 -3.70
N TRP A 217 -16.31 1.73 -5.01
CA TRP A 217 -17.03 2.60 -5.93
C TRP A 217 -17.89 1.78 -6.87
N ILE A 218 -19.14 2.19 -7.04
CA ILE A 218 -20.11 1.54 -7.93
C ILE A 218 -20.72 2.62 -8.82
N GLY A 219 -20.61 2.49 -10.14
CA GLY A 219 -21.17 3.49 -11.03
C GLY A 219 -20.83 3.28 -12.50
N ASP A 220 -21.00 4.35 -13.27
CA ASP A 220 -20.67 4.40 -14.69
C ASP A 220 -19.20 4.84 -14.88
N PHE A 221 -18.45 4.04 -15.62
CA PHE A 221 -17.05 4.25 -15.98
C PHE A 221 -16.94 4.65 -17.45
N LYS A 222 -16.00 5.53 -17.74
CA LYS A 222 -15.73 5.97 -19.11
C LYS A 222 -14.24 6.21 -19.28
N ASP A 223 -13.65 5.60 -20.30
CA ASP A 223 -12.21 5.75 -20.59
C ASP A 223 -11.30 5.45 -19.37
N GLY A 224 -11.72 4.55 -18.47
CA GLY A 224 -10.97 4.15 -17.28
C GLY A 224 -11.24 4.97 -16.02
N THR A 225 -12.07 6.01 -16.05
CA THR A 225 -12.43 6.80 -14.86
C THR A 225 -13.89 6.62 -14.48
N LEU A 226 -14.19 6.77 -13.18
CA LEU A 226 -15.56 6.85 -12.69
C LEU A 226 -16.11 8.24 -13.00
N ASP A 227 -17.11 8.31 -13.89
CA ASP A 227 -17.57 9.56 -14.49
C ASP A 227 -19.08 9.45 -14.79
N GLY A 228 -19.91 10.13 -13.99
CA GLY A 228 -21.37 9.95 -14.07
C GLY A 228 -22.03 9.83 -12.70
N GLN A 229 -23.09 9.02 -12.59
CA GLN A 229 -23.74 8.75 -11.29
C GLN A 229 -23.13 7.50 -10.66
N GLY A 230 -22.98 7.53 -9.34
CA GLY A 230 -22.46 6.38 -8.62
C GLY A 230 -22.71 6.44 -7.12
N GLU A 231 -22.13 5.47 -6.44
CA GLU A 231 -22.07 5.33 -5.00
C GLU A 231 -20.64 4.99 -4.60
N MET A 232 -20.16 5.59 -3.50
CA MET A 232 -18.93 5.19 -2.83
C MET A 232 -19.30 4.71 -1.43
N LEU A 233 -18.74 3.58 -1.04
CA LEU A 233 -18.79 3.01 0.29
C LEU A 233 -17.35 3.03 0.82
N GLY A 234 -17.07 3.92 1.76
CA GLY A 234 -15.77 3.95 2.39
C GLY A 234 -15.63 2.81 3.39
N SER A 235 -14.42 2.28 3.49
CA SER A 235 -13.98 1.32 4.52
C SER A 235 -14.18 1.89 5.93
N ASP A 236 -14.11 3.22 6.05
CA ASP A 236 -14.40 4.04 7.22
C ASP A 236 -15.90 4.07 7.62
N GLY A 237 -16.78 3.53 6.78
CA GLY A 237 -18.24 3.55 6.95
C GLY A 237 -18.93 4.76 6.32
N SER A 238 -18.18 5.70 5.73
CA SER A 238 -18.73 6.79 4.95
C SER A 238 -19.46 6.27 3.71
N ARG A 239 -20.46 7.02 3.26
CA ARG A 239 -21.27 6.67 2.09
C ARG A 239 -21.56 7.91 1.30
N TYR A 240 -21.20 7.89 0.03
CA TYR A 240 -21.58 8.95 -0.89
C TYR A 240 -22.46 8.39 -1.99
N LYS A 241 -23.52 9.11 -2.33
CA LYS A 241 -24.35 8.81 -3.50
C LYS A 241 -24.58 10.09 -4.28
N GLY A 242 -24.14 10.13 -5.53
CA GLY A 242 -24.24 11.35 -6.35
C GLY A 242 -23.43 11.27 -7.63
N GLY A 243 -23.05 12.45 -8.13
CA GLY A 243 -22.20 12.55 -9.31
C GLY A 243 -20.73 12.32 -8.98
N PHE A 244 -20.01 11.77 -9.95
CA PHE A 244 -18.57 11.61 -9.99
C PHE A 244 -18.00 12.24 -11.26
N ARG A 245 -16.81 12.81 -11.16
CA ARG A 245 -15.98 13.21 -12.28
C ARG A 245 -14.54 12.88 -11.95
N ASP A 246 -13.88 12.10 -12.81
CA ASP A 246 -12.49 11.68 -12.61
C ASP A 246 -12.25 11.15 -11.19
N TRP A 247 -13.14 10.25 -10.72
CA TRP A 247 -13.14 9.66 -9.38
C TRP A 247 -13.55 10.59 -8.21
N GLN A 248 -13.73 11.88 -8.46
CA GLN A 248 -14.08 12.86 -7.43
C GLN A 248 -15.58 13.14 -7.35
N PHE A 249 -16.09 13.44 -6.15
CA PHE A 249 -17.49 13.84 -5.98
C PHE A 249 -17.76 15.13 -6.76
N SER A 250 -18.83 15.12 -7.55
CA SER A 250 -19.24 16.26 -8.36
C SER A 250 -20.75 16.37 -8.49
N GLY A 251 -21.24 17.59 -8.71
CA GLY A 251 -22.66 17.84 -8.89
C GLY A 251 -23.46 17.52 -7.64
N LYS A 252 -24.73 17.13 -7.78
CA LYS A 252 -25.58 16.85 -6.61
C LYS A 252 -25.24 15.51 -5.99
N GLY A 253 -25.18 15.47 -4.66
CA GLY A 253 -24.96 14.23 -3.93
C GLY A 253 -25.45 14.28 -2.48
N HIS A 254 -25.44 13.11 -1.86
CA HIS A 254 -25.65 12.88 -0.44
C HIS A 254 -24.41 12.16 0.09
N LEU A 255 -23.67 12.84 0.97
CA LEU A 255 -22.57 12.25 1.74
C LEU A 255 -23.05 11.98 3.16
N GLN A 256 -22.81 10.79 3.66
CA GLN A 256 -22.87 10.43 5.07
C GLN A 256 -21.45 10.11 5.53
N LEU A 257 -21.00 10.77 6.58
CA LEU A 257 -19.69 10.55 7.20
C LEU A 257 -19.80 9.49 8.30
N ALA A 258 -18.66 8.92 8.67
CA ALA A 258 -18.57 7.88 9.71
C ALA A 258 -19.11 8.33 11.07
N ASP A 259 -18.95 9.61 11.42
CA ASP A 259 -19.47 10.22 12.67
C ASP A 259 -21.01 10.35 12.69
N GLY A 260 -21.69 10.01 11.59
CA GLY A 260 -23.13 10.13 11.40
C GLY A 260 -23.57 11.48 10.84
N SER A 261 -22.66 12.44 10.64
CA SER A 261 -22.94 13.70 9.97
C SER A 261 -23.31 13.44 8.50
N GLN A 262 -24.20 14.29 7.97
CA GLN A 262 -24.72 14.13 6.61
C GLN A 262 -24.72 15.45 5.87
N TYR A 263 -24.23 15.46 4.64
CA TYR A 263 -24.34 16.60 3.74
C TYR A 263 -25.18 16.23 2.52
N VAL A 264 -26.15 17.09 2.21
CA VAL A 264 -26.96 17.01 0.99
C VAL A 264 -26.84 18.34 0.25
N GLY A 265 -26.26 18.33 -0.96
CA GLY A 265 -25.97 19.56 -1.70
C GLY A 265 -25.22 19.29 -2.99
N ASN A 266 -24.52 20.31 -3.50
CA ASN A 266 -23.60 20.09 -4.62
C ASN A 266 -22.16 19.89 -4.13
N PHE A 267 -21.38 19.21 -4.95
CA PHE A 267 -19.98 18.89 -4.76
C PHE A 267 -19.18 19.37 -5.96
N GLU A 268 -17.95 19.77 -5.70
CA GLU A 268 -16.94 20.06 -6.71
C GLU A 268 -15.59 19.62 -6.15
N ASN A 269 -14.97 18.63 -6.81
CA ASN A 269 -13.69 18.02 -6.44
C ASN A 269 -13.67 17.61 -4.96
N ASP A 270 -14.61 16.76 -4.56
CA ASP A 270 -14.76 16.20 -3.20
C ASP A 270 -15.21 17.20 -2.13
N THR A 271 -15.33 18.50 -2.45
CA THR A 271 -15.71 19.53 -1.49
C THR A 271 -17.16 19.99 -1.63
N TYR A 272 -17.78 20.39 -0.52
CA TYR A 272 -19.10 21.02 -0.52
C TYR A 272 -19.08 22.32 -1.32
N GLN A 273 -20.03 22.45 -2.24
CA GLN A 273 -20.09 23.55 -3.19
C GLN A 273 -21.53 23.99 -3.45
N GLY A 274 -21.74 25.30 -3.57
CA GLY A 274 -23.06 25.87 -3.87
C GLY A 274 -24.07 25.63 -2.75
N HIS A 275 -25.34 25.49 -3.10
CA HIS A 275 -26.39 25.27 -2.10
C HIS A 275 -26.34 23.85 -1.51
N GLY A 276 -26.39 23.77 -0.18
CA GLY A 276 -26.42 22.49 0.52
C GLY A 276 -26.77 22.63 2.00
N ARG A 277 -27.01 21.49 2.64
CA ARG A 277 -27.37 21.37 4.05
C ARG A 277 -26.51 20.29 4.70
N LEU A 278 -25.78 20.69 5.74
CA LEU A 278 -25.05 19.81 6.64
C LEU A 278 -25.93 19.52 7.87
N ILE A 279 -26.05 18.26 8.25
CA ILE A 279 -26.67 17.79 9.49
C ILE A 279 -25.54 17.17 10.29
N GLN A 280 -25.11 17.81 11.36
CA GLN A 280 -24.05 17.28 12.22
C GLN A 280 -24.57 16.11 13.07
N ALA A 281 -23.67 15.26 13.56
CA ALA A 281 -24.00 14.12 14.43
C ALA A 281 -24.84 14.51 15.66
N ASN A 282 -24.65 15.72 16.20
CA ASN A 282 -25.42 16.27 17.33
C ASN A 282 -26.85 16.74 16.95
N GLY A 283 -27.26 16.59 15.69
CA GLY A 283 -28.56 17.02 15.15
C GLY A 283 -28.62 18.50 14.73
N LYS A 284 -27.55 19.28 14.88
CA LYS A 284 -27.50 20.67 14.41
C LYS A 284 -27.55 20.69 12.88
N VAL A 285 -28.47 21.47 12.34
CA VAL A 285 -28.68 21.62 10.90
C VAL A 285 -28.13 22.96 10.42
N GLU A 286 -27.34 22.90 9.36
CA GLU A 286 -26.57 23.99 8.79
C GLU A 286 -26.80 24.07 7.28
N GLY A 287 -27.88 24.75 6.89
CA GLY A 287 -28.16 25.06 5.48
C GLY A 287 -27.51 26.36 5.02
N GLY A 288 -27.16 26.45 3.73
CA GLY A 288 -26.54 27.65 3.20
C GLY A 288 -25.94 27.50 1.80
N TYR A 289 -25.10 28.47 1.47
CA TYR A 289 -24.23 28.43 0.29
C TYR A 289 -22.79 28.14 0.72
N TRP A 290 -22.18 27.16 0.09
CA TRP A 290 -20.85 26.62 0.38
C TRP A 290 -19.89 26.97 -0.75
N VAL A 291 -18.64 27.26 -0.40
CA VAL A 291 -17.54 27.46 -1.34
C VAL A 291 -16.34 26.71 -0.82
N LYS A 292 -15.85 25.70 -1.56
CA LYS A 292 -14.70 24.88 -1.18
C LYS A 292 -14.80 24.34 0.25
N GLY A 293 -15.94 23.77 0.62
CA GLY A 293 -16.17 23.22 1.96
C GLY A 293 -16.56 24.24 3.03
N VAL A 294 -16.51 25.55 2.78
CA VAL A 294 -16.83 26.59 3.78
C VAL A 294 -18.23 27.16 3.54
N ARG A 295 -19.07 27.18 4.57
CA ARG A 295 -20.40 27.83 4.51
C ARG A 295 -20.26 29.34 4.55
N VAL A 296 -20.31 29.98 3.39
CA VAL A 296 -20.14 31.44 3.23
C VAL A 296 -21.45 32.22 3.45
N ARG A 297 -22.61 31.59 3.25
CA ARG A 297 -23.92 32.22 3.49
C ARG A 297 -24.88 31.27 4.18
N ASP A 298 -25.76 31.81 5.02
CA ASP A 298 -26.85 31.04 5.64
C ASP A 298 -28.02 30.78 4.67
N GLU A 299 -29.05 30.04 5.13
CA GLU A 299 -30.27 29.75 4.35
C GLU A 299 -31.03 31.02 3.91
N LYS A 300 -30.84 32.16 4.59
CA LYS A 300 -31.45 33.46 4.26
C LYS A 300 -30.55 34.30 3.35
N ASN A 301 -29.50 33.70 2.78
CA ASN A 301 -28.52 34.33 1.92
C ASN A 301 -27.70 35.43 2.61
N LYS A 302 -27.70 35.50 3.95
CA LYS A 302 -26.88 36.43 4.72
C LYS A 302 -25.43 35.97 4.67
N LEU A 303 -24.52 36.88 4.36
CA LEU A 303 -23.07 36.62 4.43
C LEU A 303 -22.69 36.28 5.88
N LEU A 304 -22.01 35.15 6.04
CA LEU A 304 -21.47 34.73 7.32
C LEU A 304 -20.03 35.26 7.46
N PRO A 305 -19.60 35.60 8.69
CA PRO A 305 -18.19 35.86 8.94
C PRO A 305 -17.37 34.63 8.59
N ASP A 306 -16.18 34.85 8.04
CA ASP A 306 -15.26 33.77 7.80
C ASP A 306 -14.74 33.19 9.13
N PRO A 307 -14.82 31.87 9.36
CA PRO A 307 -14.30 31.27 10.59
C PRO A 307 -12.82 31.55 10.83
N LEU A 308 -12.00 31.62 9.77
CA LEU A 308 -10.58 31.92 9.88
C LEU A 308 -10.36 33.38 10.32
N ASP A 309 -11.13 34.33 9.77
CA ASP A 309 -11.02 35.74 10.16
C ASP A 309 -11.34 35.92 11.65
N LEU A 310 -12.43 35.29 12.12
CA LEU A 310 -12.80 35.31 13.53
C LEU A 310 -11.74 34.67 14.42
N ALA A 311 -11.19 33.53 13.98
CA ALA A 311 -10.10 32.85 14.67
C ALA A 311 -8.89 33.77 14.82
N LEU A 312 -8.37 34.32 13.72
CA LEU A 312 -7.18 35.18 13.72
C LEU A 312 -7.34 36.40 14.65
N LEU A 313 -8.52 37.01 14.69
CA LEU A 313 -8.81 38.13 15.59
C LEU A 313 -8.87 37.73 17.08
N ASN A 314 -9.23 36.48 17.37
CA ASN A 314 -9.42 35.97 18.74
C ASN A 314 -8.21 35.19 19.29
N GLN A 315 -7.30 34.72 18.44
CA GLN A 315 -6.19 33.83 18.82
C GLN A 315 -5.34 34.37 19.97
N GLY A 316 -5.04 35.67 19.98
CA GLY A 316 -4.30 36.30 21.08
C GLY A 316 -5.00 36.16 22.43
N GLN A 317 -6.33 36.35 22.48
CA GLN A 317 -7.10 36.20 23.72
C GLN A 317 -7.18 34.74 24.18
N LEU A 318 -7.33 33.80 23.25
CA LEU A 318 -7.36 32.36 23.56
C LEU A 318 -6.03 31.92 24.19
N LEU A 319 -4.91 32.32 23.59
CA LEU A 319 -3.58 32.00 24.11
C LEU A 319 -3.37 32.62 25.50
N GLU A 320 -3.59 33.93 25.66
CA GLU A 320 -3.38 34.60 26.95
C GLU A 320 -4.20 33.97 28.08
N ARG A 321 -5.46 33.58 27.82
CA ARG A 321 -6.28 32.85 28.80
C ARG A 321 -5.67 31.50 29.17
N SER A 322 -5.19 30.73 28.18
CA SER A 322 -4.56 29.43 28.42
C SER A 322 -3.24 29.55 29.19
N LEU A 323 -2.43 30.58 28.92
CA LEU A 323 -1.17 30.80 29.62
C LEU A 323 -1.41 31.30 31.06
N ALA A 324 -2.38 32.20 31.25
CA ALA A 324 -2.72 32.74 32.56
C ALA A 324 -3.35 31.71 33.51
N SER A 325 -3.98 30.65 32.99
CA SER A 325 -4.55 29.58 33.80
C SER A 325 -3.53 28.64 34.42
N VAL A 326 -2.25 28.72 34.04
CA VAL A 326 -1.20 27.87 34.60
C VAL A 326 -0.85 28.33 36.01
N PRO A 327 -1.12 27.52 37.06
CA PRO A 327 -0.82 27.90 38.44
C PRO A 327 0.69 27.87 38.72
N PRO A 328 1.19 28.70 39.65
CA PRO A 328 2.57 28.60 40.10
C PRO A 328 2.81 27.29 40.86
N SER A 329 4.07 26.85 40.86
CA SER A 329 4.54 25.67 41.57
C SER A 329 4.28 25.79 43.06
N GLN A 330 4.01 24.65 43.69
CA GLN A 330 3.77 24.53 45.12
C GLN A 330 4.38 23.21 45.57
N PRO A 331 5.03 23.15 46.76
CA PRO A 331 5.46 21.87 47.31
C PRO A 331 4.25 20.96 47.57
N PRO A 332 4.37 19.64 47.39
CA PRO A 332 5.56 18.89 46.94
C PRO A 332 5.66 18.81 45.39
N ILE A 333 6.36 17.85 44.78
CA ILE A 333 6.63 17.84 43.32
C ILE A 333 5.32 17.96 42.51
N GLN A 334 5.27 18.88 41.56
CA GLN A 334 4.13 19.07 40.64
C GLN A 334 4.42 18.56 39.24
N LEU A 335 3.35 18.19 38.52
CA LEU A 335 3.38 17.85 37.11
C LEU A 335 2.75 18.97 36.29
N TYR A 336 3.43 19.44 35.26
CA TYR A 336 2.89 20.36 34.26
C TYR A 336 2.85 19.69 32.89
N SER A 337 1.88 20.05 32.05
CA SER A 337 1.77 19.48 30.70
C SER A 337 1.64 20.51 29.59
N LEU A 338 2.28 20.20 28.45
CA LEU A 338 2.09 20.88 27.16
C LEU A 338 1.69 19.84 26.12
N VAL A 339 0.48 19.94 25.58
CA VAL A 339 -0.02 19.04 24.54
C VAL A 339 -0.19 19.82 23.24
N VAL A 340 0.26 19.25 22.12
CA VAL A 340 0.25 19.89 20.80
C VAL A 340 -0.33 18.94 19.75
N ALA A 341 -1.41 19.35 19.08
CA ALA A 341 -1.93 18.72 17.87
C ALA A 341 -1.61 19.61 16.66
N GLY A 342 -0.71 19.15 15.79
CA GLY A 342 -0.12 19.98 14.73
C GLY A 342 -0.93 20.07 13.44
N ASP A 343 -1.65 19.01 13.09
CA ASP A 343 -2.41 18.94 11.84
C ASP A 343 -3.91 19.15 12.08
N GLY A 344 -4.48 20.08 11.34
CA GLY A 344 -5.87 20.48 11.43
C GLY A 344 -6.79 19.93 10.35
N GLN A 345 -6.29 19.09 9.44
CA GLN A 345 -7.12 18.36 8.47
C GLN A 345 -7.75 17.13 9.11
N GLN A 346 -6.96 16.28 9.79
CA GLN A 346 -7.45 15.05 10.42
C GLN A 346 -7.81 15.22 11.91
N SER A 347 -9.01 14.79 12.28
CA SER A 347 -9.54 14.91 13.65
C SER A 347 -8.83 14.01 14.69
N VAL A 348 -8.11 12.97 14.27
CA VAL A 348 -7.40 12.04 15.20
C VAL A 348 -6.41 12.77 16.10
N PHE A 349 -5.66 13.73 15.57
CA PHE A 349 -4.66 14.46 16.34
C PHE A 349 -5.29 15.30 17.45
N LEU A 350 -6.45 15.91 17.18
CA LEU A 350 -7.25 16.61 18.19
C LEU A 350 -7.78 15.65 19.26
N ARG A 351 -8.42 14.54 18.86
CA ARG A 351 -8.98 13.55 19.81
C ARG A 351 -7.91 12.99 20.73
N GLU A 352 -6.77 12.65 20.14
CA GLU A 352 -5.62 12.12 20.85
C GLU A 352 -5.02 13.16 21.82
N ALA A 353 -4.86 14.42 21.39
CA ALA A 353 -4.44 15.51 22.26
C ALA A 353 -5.41 15.72 23.45
N ASP A 354 -6.71 15.68 23.21
CA ASP A 354 -7.73 15.80 24.26
C ASP A 354 -7.67 14.65 25.26
N TYR A 355 -7.53 13.42 24.77
CA TYR A 355 -7.39 12.27 25.65
C TYR A 355 -6.15 12.36 26.52
N VAL A 356 -4.99 12.64 25.92
CA VAL A 356 -3.71 12.71 26.65
C VAL A 356 -3.75 13.85 27.67
N SER A 357 -4.26 15.02 27.29
CA SER A 357 -4.44 16.15 28.21
C SER A 357 -5.34 15.77 29.39
N ASN A 358 -6.46 15.09 29.14
CA ASN A 358 -7.37 14.64 30.19
C ASN A 358 -6.75 13.54 31.08
N MET A 359 -6.00 12.61 30.51
CA MET A 359 -5.28 11.57 31.27
C MET A 359 -4.23 12.18 32.20
N LEU A 360 -3.41 13.10 31.70
CA LEU A 360 -2.39 13.78 32.50
C LEU A 360 -3.03 14.55 33.66
N LYS A 361 -4.20 15.16 33.44
CA LYS A 361 -4.97 15.82 34.49
C LYS A 361 -5.51 14.86 35.53
N ILE A 362 -6.28 13.86 35.10
CA ILE A 362 -7.09 13.01 36.00
C ILE A 362 -6.24 11.93 36.65
N ARG A 363 -5.41 11.21 35.88
CA ARG A 363 -4.64 10.06 36.36
C ARG A 363 -3.30 10.47 36.98
N PHE A 364 -2.62 11.43 36.33
CA PHE A 364 -1.30 11.87 36.75
C PHE A 364 -1.29 13.19 37.54
N GLY A 365 -2.46 13.79 37.76
CA GLY A 365 -2.60 14.95 38.63
C GLY A 365 -1.87 16.19 38.11
N ALA A 366 -1.83 16.41 36.80
CA ALA A 366 -1.18 17.59 36.23
C ALA A 366 -1.80 18.88 36.80
N HIS A 367 -0.96 19.66 37.49
CA HIS A 367 -1.29 20.90 38.19
C HIS A 367 -1.54 22.05 37.23
N GLY A 368 -0.74 22.16 36.17
CA GLY A 368 -0.90 23.15 35.11
C GLY A 368 -0.84 22.53 33.73
N GLN A 369 -1.73 22.98 32.83
CA GLN A 369 -1.85 22.40 31.49
C GLN A 369 -1.98 23.49 30.43
N ILE A 370 -1.31 23.29 29.31
CA ILE A 370 -1.49 24.07 28.08
C ILE A 370 -1.75 23.08 26.95
N THR A 371 -2.74 23.37 26.10
CA THR A 371 -3.04 22.57 24.90
C THR A 371 -3.12 23.50 23.69
N LEU A 372 -2.34 23.20 22.66
CA LEU A 372 -2.29 23.93 21.39
C LEU A 372 -2.78 23.01 20.28
N VAL A 373 -3.73 23.46 19.46
CA VAL A 373 -4.40 22.60 18.49
C VAL A 373 -4.62 23.35 17.18
N ASN A 374 -4.23 22.72 16.07
CA ASN A 374 -4.76 23.06 14.76
C ASN A 374 -5.92 22.11 14.44
N HIS A 375 -7.04 22.66 13.97
CA HIS A 375 -8.22 21.88 13.57
C HIS A 375 -9.19 22.75 12.78
N ARG A 376 -9.81 22.20 11.72
CA ARG A 376 -10.78 22.93 10.88
C ARG A 376 -11.98 23.49 11.66
N ASP A 377 -12.45 22.78 12.68
CA ASP A 377 -13.64 23.15 13.46
C ASP A 377 -13.35 23.87 14.78
N HIS A 378 -12.08 23.89 15.23
CA HIS A 378 -11.69 24.46 16.54
C HIS A 378 -10.72 25.65 16.44
N MET A 379 -10.67 26.31 15.28
CA MET A 379 -9.82 27.50 15.09
C MET A 379 -10.22 28.68 16.00
N ALA A 380 -11.49 28.76 16.40
CA ALA A 380 -12.05 29.92 17.09
C ALA A 380 -12.18 29.76 18.62
N ASP A 381 -12.01 28.55 19.14
CA ASP A 381 -12.19 28.22 20.55
C ASP A 381 -10.93 27.62 21.22
N ARG A 382 -9.92 27.23 20.44
CA ARG A 382 -8.64 26.71 20.95
C ARG A 382 -7.44 27.55 20.51
N PRO A 383 -6.40 27.68 21.36
CA PRO A 383 -5.13 28.28 20.95
C PRO A 383 -4.48 27.42 19.86
N MET A 384 -4.10 28.06 18.76
CA MET A 384 -3.53 27.40 17.58
C MET A 384 -2.14 26.81 17.87
N ALA A 385 -1.83 25.64 17.30
CA ALA A 385 -0.49 25.08 17.30
C ALA A 385 0.38 25.83 16.28
N THR A 386 1.14 26.80 16.78
CA THR A 386 2.16 27.52 16.01
C THR A 386 3.48 27.49 16.77
N ARG A 387 4.60 27.61 16.05
CA ARG A 387 5.94 27.67 16.67
C ARG A 387 6.06 28.78 17.73
N GLU A 388 5.42 29.93 17.51
CA GLU A 388 5.42 31.04 18.48
C GLU A 388 4.57 30.69 19.72
N ASN A 389 3.38 30.12 19.55
CA ASN A 389 2.54 29.72 20.68
C ASN A 389 3.20 28.62 21.51
N LEU A 390 3.89 27.67 20.86
CA LEU A 390 4.71 26.64 21.52
C LEU A 390 5.82 27.27 22.36
N THR A 391 6.55 28.24 21.80
CA THR A 391 7.64 28.94 22.49
C THR A 391 7.12 29.71 23.71
N ARG A 392 5.97 30.38 23.58
CA ARG A 392 5.33 31.10 24.71
C ARG A 392 4.84 30.13 25.77
N ALA A 393 4.24 29.02 25.38
CA ALA A 393 3.80 27.98 26.31
C ALA A 393 4.97 27.40 27.11
N ALA A 394 6.08 27.05 26.44
CA ALA A 394 7.29 26.57 27.10
C ALA A 394 7.87 27.59 28.08
N ARG A 395 7.88 28.88 27.71
CA ARG A 395 8.30 29.97 28.60
C ARG A 395 7.39 30.09 29.82
N THR A 396 6.07 30.11 29.64
CA THR A 396 5.12 30.17 30.75
C THR A 396 5.27 28.97 31.68
N LEU A 397 5.46 27.76 31.15
CA LEU A 397 5.72 26.60 31.98
C LEU A 397 7.02 26.77 32.77
N ALA A 398 8.10 27.27 32.16
CA ALA A 398 9.37 27.54 32.85
C ALA A 398 9.23 28.56 33.99
N GLU A 399 8.43 29.61 33.79
CA GLU A 399 8.16 30.66 34.77
C GLU A 399 7.25 30.19 35.91
N ARG A 400 6.32 29.29 35.62
CA ARG A 400 5.30 28.84 36.60
C ARG A 400 5.75 27.64 37.41
N SER A 401 6.50 26.72 36.83
CA SER A 401 7.00 25.53 37.53
C SER A 401 8.26 25.84 38.35
N GLY A 402 8.59 25.00 39.34
CA GLY A 402 9.82 24.98 40.13
C GLY A 402 10.85 23.94 39.64
N PRO A 403 12.15 24.07 39.98
CA PRO A 403 13.18 23.11 39.56
C PRO A 403 12.93 21.67 40.01
N GLU A 404 12.12 21.47 41.04
CA GLU A 404 11.63 20.20 41.55
C GLU A 404 10.48 19.61 40.73
N ASP A 405 9.88 20.35 39.79
CA ASP A 405 8.71 19.89 39.05
C ASP A 405 9.09 19.16 37.75
N LEU A 406 8.14 18.37 37.26
CA LEU A 406 8.24 17.64 36.00
C LEU A 406 7.37 18.29 34.92
N ILE A 407 7.89 18.30 33.68
CA ILE A 407 7.13 18.76 32.51
C ILE A 407 6.87 17.58 31.57
N PHE A 408 5.62 17.32 31.27
CA PHE A 408 5.20 16.33 30.28
C PHE A 408 4.79 17.04 28.99
N ILE A 409 5.50 16.76 27.89
CA ILE A 409 5.26 17.36 26.60
C ILE A 409 4.80 16.27 25.64
N TYR A 410 3.63 16.45 25.06
CA TYR A 410 3.09 15.54 24.06
C TYR A 410 2.86 16.26 22.74
N LEU A 411 3.42 15.74 21.64
CA LEU A 411 3.21 16.25 20.29
C LEU A 411 2.63 15.14 19.41
N THR A 412 1.54 15.41 18.73
CA THR A 412 0.92 14.50 17.75
C THR A 412 0.63 15.25 16.45
N SER A 413 1.09 14.72 15.32
CA SER A 413 0.87 15.25 13.98
C SER A 413 1.37 14.27 12.91
N HIS A 414 1.22 14.62 11.63
CA HIS A 414 2.04 14.01 10.58
C HIS A 414 3.52 14.39 10.73
N GLY A 415 4.38 13.57 10.15
CA GLY A 415 5.82 13.83 10.08
C GLY A 415 6.37 13.67 8.67
N SER A 416 7.39 14.44 8.33
CA SER A 416 8.06 14.38 7.03
C SER A 416 9.39 13.61 7.09
N PRO A 417 9.89 13.09 5.95
CA PRO A 417 11.22 12.47 5.87
C PRO A 417 12.37 13.37 6.31
N ASP A 418 12.17 14.70 6.30
CA ASP A 418 13.13 15.71 6.76
C ASP A 418 13.06 15.97 8.28
N HIS A 419 12.39 15.09 9.03
CA HIS A 419 12.22 15.15 10.49
C HIS A 419 11.52 16.44 10.95
N GLN A 420 10.45 16.80 10.26
CA GLN A 420 9.58 17.93 10.60
C GLN A 420 8.18 17.43 10.99
N LEU A 421 7.58 18.07 11.99
CA LEU A 421 6.19 17.88 12.37
C LEU A 421 5.34 18.84 11.55
N VAL A 422 4.33 18.30 10.88
CA VAL A 422 3.41 19.10 10.07
C VAL A 422 2.61 20.00 10.99
N PHE A 423 2.68 21.30 10.75
CA PHE A 423 1.79 22.27 11.38
C PHE A 423 0.84 22.77 10.29
N ASP A 424 -0.25 22.04 10.04
CA ASP A 424 -1.25 22.47 9.05
C ASP A 424 -2.47 23.04 9.74
N GLN A 425 -2.91 24.21 9.28
CA GLN A 425 -4.18 24.78 9.67
C GLN A 425 -4.94 25.10 8.38
N PRO A 426 -6.07 24.41 8.07
CA PRO A 426 -6.79 24.64 6.83
C PRO A 426 -7.00 26.13 6.51
N ARG A 427 -6.58 26.53 5.30
CA ARG A 427 -6.64 27.90 4.76
C ARG A 427 -5.64 28.91 5.37
N LEU A 428 -4.73 28.46 6.24
CA LEU A 428 -3.64 29.25 6.80
C LEU A 428 -2.31 28.52 6.61
N GLN A 429 -1.42 29.10 5.80
CA GLN A 429 -0.09 28.53 5.61
C GLN A 429 0.77 28.78 6.85
N LEU A 430 1.15 27.71 7.53
CA LEU A 430 2.09 27.71 8.66
C LEU A 430 3.39 27.03 8.22
N ALA A 431 4.47 27.29 8.96
CA ALA A 431 5.72 26.56 8.79
C ALA A 431 5.70 25.32 9.69
N ASP A 432 6.13 24.18 9.13
CA ASP A 432 6.34 22.95 9.88
C ASP A 432 7.42 23.14 10.96
N LEU A 433 7.40 22.28 11.97
CA LEU A 433 8.28 22.39 13.12
C LEU A 433 9.43 21.38 13.02
N SER A 434 10.63 21.84 12.70
CA SER A 434 11.84 21.00 12.71
C SER A 434 12.31 20.63 14.12
N ALA A 435 13.17 19.60 14.23
CA ALA A 435 13.75 19.19 15.50
C ALA A 435 14.59 20.29 16.19
N ASP A 436 15.37 21.06 15.42
CA ASP A 436 16.16 22.18 15.94
C ASP A 436 15.30 23.34 16.45
N GLU A 437 14.18 23.61 15.77
CA GLU A 437 13.22 24.62 16.20
C GLU A 437 12.44 24.19 17.44
N LEU A 438 12.08 22.90 17.57
CA LEU A 438 11.50 22.37 18.79
C LEU A 438 12.48 22.49 19.96
N ALA A 439 13.76 22.13 19.77
CA ALA A 439 14.80 22.30 20.78
C ALA A 439 14.93 23.77 21.21
N SER A 440 14.89 24.68 20.25
CA SER A 440 14.95 26.13 20.49
C SER A 440 13.71 26.66 21.24
N ALA A 441 12.52 26.19 20.88
CA ALA A 441 11.27 26.56 21.53
C ALA A 441 11.22 26.07 22.99
N LEU A 442 11.80 24.91 23.27
CA LEU A 442 11.86 24.30 24.61
C LEU A 442 13.05 24.78 25.46
N ALA A 443 13.96 25.59 24.91
CA ALA A 443 15.14 26.11 25.63
C ALA A 443 14.83 26.76 27.00
N PRO A 444 13.70 27.47 27.22
CA PRO A 444 13.34 27.96 28.56
C PRO A 444 13.22 26.87 29.63
N LEU A 445 12.92 25.63 29.23
CA LEU A 445 12.74 24.47 30.10
C LEU A 445 14.02 23.62 30.28
N LYS A 446 15.18 24.09 29.80
CA LYS A 446 16.45 23.33 29.88
C LYS A 446 16.80 22.86 31.30
N GLU A 447 16.41 23.62 32.32
CA GLU A 447 16.71 23.30 33.71
C GLU A 447 15.69 22.36 34.37
N ARG A 448 14.65 21.92 33.66
CA ARG A 448 13.61 21.04 34.21
C ARG A 448 13.75 19.62 33.70
N ASP A 449 13.33 18.68 34.53
CA ASP A 449 13.18 17.30 34.06
C ASP A 449 11.91 17.20 33.21
N LYS A 450 12.08 16.63 32.01
CA LYS A 450 11.07 16.63 30.95
C LYS A 450 10.84 15.22 30.44
N VAL A 451 9.58 14.91 30.16
CA VAL A 451 9.17 13.74 29.39
C VAL A 451 8.58 14.26 28.09
N ILE A 452 9.20 13.96 26.96
CA ILE A 452 8.75 14.36 25.63
C ILE A 452 8.30 13.10 24.89
N VAL A 453 7.06 13.11 24.42
CA VAL A 453 6.50 12.03 23.60
C VAL A 453 6.07 12.63 22.26
N ILE A 454 6.56 12.07 21.15
CA ILE A 454 6.32 12.56 19.79
C ILE A 454 5.68 11.44 18.97
N SER A 455 4.38 11.57 18.69
CA SER A 455 3.63 10.67 17.83
C SER A 455 3.52 11.24 16.41
N ALA A 456 4.44 10.82 15.55
CA ALA A 456 4.48 11.20 14.13
C ALA A 456 5.40 10.26 13.33
N CYS A 457 5.23 10.26 12.00
CA CYS A 457 6.16 9.61 11.07
C CYS A 457 7.57 10.20 11.24
N TYR A 458 8.60 9.38 11.08
CA TYR A 458 10.01 9.78 11.16
C TYR A 458 10.43 10.46 12.47
N SER A 459 9.62 10.36 13.52
CA SER A 459 9.79 11.07 14.79
C SER A 459 11.09 10.73 15.54
N GLY A 460 11.72 9.59 15.26
CA GLY A 460 13.03 9.24 15.81
C GLY A 460 14.12 10.29 15.51
N GLY A 461 13.97 11.08 14.43
CA GLY A 461 14.88 12.19 14.08
C GLY A 461 14.99 13.26 15.17
N TYR A 462 14.00 13.38 16.05
CA TYR A 462 13.98 14.35 17.15
C TYR A 462 14.82 13.93 18.36
N ILE A 463 15.23 12.67 18.47
CA ILE A 463 15.99 12.20 19.64
C ILE A 463 17.36 12.89 19.71
N ALA A 464 18.09 12.98 18.60
CA ALA A 464 19.46 13.50 18.63
C ALA A 464 19.54 15.00 19.01
N PRO A 465 18.66 15.89 18.51
CA PRO A 465 18.68 17.31 18.88
C PRO A 465 18.12 17.61 20.27
N LEU A 466 17.21 16.78 20.80
CA LEU A 466 16.54 17.02 22.08
C LEU A 466 17.18 16.28 23.27
N LYS A 467 17.98 15.24 23.03
CA LYS A 467 18.48 14.41 24.13
C LYS A 467 19.45 15.18 25.03
N ASP A 468 19.18 15.11 26.33
CA ASP A 468 20.09 15.50 27.40
C ASP A 468 19.82 14.63 28.64
N ASP A 469 20.52 14.89 29.74
CA ASP A 469 20.37 14.13 30.99
C ASP A 469 19.07 14.45 31.76
N ARG A 470 18.33 15.49 31.34
CA ARG A 470 17.06 15.95 31.94
C ARG A 470 15.86 15.75 31.02
N THR A 471 16.02 15.04 29.91
CA THR A 471 14.95 14.87 28.91
C THR A 471 14.81 13.40 28.55
N LEU A 472 13.71 12.79 28.98
CA LEU A 472 13.25 11.51 28.46
C LEU A 472 12.49 11.75 27.16
N ILE A 473 12.76 10.96 26.12
CA ILE A 473 12.14 11.11 24.79
C ILE A 473 11.59 9.76 24.34
N MET A 474 10.33 9.75 23.92
CA MET A 474 9.67 8.61 23.26
C MET A 474 9.20 9.04 21.87
N THR A 475 9.45 8.21 20.85
CA THR A 475 9.03 8.50 19.47
C THR A 475 8.25 7.32 18.90
N ALA A 476 7.21 7.62 18.11
CA ALA A 476 6.36 6.61 17.48
C ALA A 476 7.06 5.79 16.39
N ALA A 477 8.13 6.32 15.81
CA ALA A 477 8.86 5.65 14.73
C ALA A 477 10.37 5.93 14.79
N ARG A 478 11.13 5.12 14.07
CA ARG A 478 12.55 5.32 13.72
C ARG A 478 12.72 6.51 12.75
N PRO A 479 13.91 7.15 12.63
CA PRO A 479 14.08 8.36 11.81
C PRO A 479 13.83 8.17 10.29
N ASP A 480 13.81 6.94 9.80
CA ASP A 480 13.61 6.56 8.39
C ASP A 480 12.36 5.70 8.19
N ARG A 481 11.42 5.71 9.14
CA ARG A 481 10.18 4.91 9.12
C ARG A 481 8.94 5.77 9.32
N VAL A 482 7.84 5.35 8.70
CA VAL A 482 6.51 5.93 8.92
C VAL A 482 5.84 5.31 10.15
N SER A 483 4.85 6.00 10.72
CA SER A 483 3.95 5.49 11.76
C SER A 483 2.51 5.48 11.26
N PHE A 484 1.63 4.67 11.87
CA PHE A 484 0.28 4.40 11.37
C PHE A 484 -0.84 4.85 12.32
N GLY A 485 -2.08 4.83 11.82
CA GLY A 485 -3.29 5.18 12.58
C GLY A 485 -3.71 6.64 12.51
N CYS A 486 -3.26 7.39 11.49
CA CYS A 486 -3.57 8.81 11.36
C CYS A 486 -4.87 9.11 10.57
N SER A 487 -5.83 8.18 10.52
CA SER A 487 -7.08 8.36 9.76
C SER A 487 -8.07 9.28 10.48
N GLU A 488 -9.03 9.84 9.75
CA GLU A 488 -10.04 10.78 10.29
C GLU A 488 -10.96 10.13 11.33
N GLU A 489 -11.07 8.80 11.35
CA GLU A 489 -11.97 8.01 12.20
C GLU A 489 -11.24 7.30 13.34
N ALA A 490 -9.92 7.21 13.28
CA ALA A 490 -9.14 6.64 14.35
C ALA A 490 -9.25 7.52 15.60
N ASP A 491 -9.68 6.97 16.73
CA ASP A 491 -9.66 7.72 17.99
C ASP A 491 -8.22 8.09 18.39
N PHE A 492 -7.23 7.31 17.93
CA PHE A 492 -5.81 7.43 18.21
C PHE A 492 -4.93 6.92 17.08
N THR A 493 -3.73 7.50 16.98
CA THR A 493 -2.59 6.85 16.30
C THR A 493 -2.22 5.52 16.97
N TYR A 494 -1.59 4.60 16.24
CA TYR A 494 -1.27 3.26 16.78
C TYR A 494 -0.38 3.34 18.01
N PHE A 495 0.62 4.22 17.96
CA PHE A 495 1.52 4.45 19.09
C PHE A 495 0.83 5.15 20.26
N GLY A 496 -0.04 6.14 19.97
CA GLY A 496 -0.84 6.82 20.97
C GLY A 496 -1.74 5.91 21.77
N ASP A 497 -2.48 5.05 21.05
CA ASP A 497 -3.37 4.02 21.60
C ASP A 497 -2.58 3.07 22.51
N ALA A 498 -1.50 2.50 21.96
CA ALA A 498 -0.66 1.55 22.69
C ALA A 498 0.01 2.16 23.93
N LEU A 499 0.46 3.42 23.87
CA LEU A 499 1.13 4.06 25.00
C LEU A 499 0.15 4.57 26.06
N PHE A 500 -0.84 5.37 25.65
CA PHE A 500 -1.73 6.04 26.59
C PHE A 500 -2.95 5.20 26.92
N ALA A 501 -3.68 4.71 25.92
CA ALA A 501 -4.92 3.97 26.15
C ALA A 501 -4.68 2.56 26.71
N GLU A 502 -3.56 1.91 26.37
CA GLU A 502 -3.23 0.57 26.86
C GLU A 502 -2.18 0.57 27.98
N ALA A 503 -0.93 0.95 27.68
CA ALA A 503 0.21 0.68 28.55
C ALA A 503 0.23 1.52 29.82
N LEU A 504 0.04 2.85 29.71
CA LEU A 504 -0.02 3.74 30.87
C LEU A 504 -1.26 3.54 31.72
N ASN A 505 -2.26 2.78 31.24
CA ASN A 505 -3.36 2.33 32.07
C ASN A 505 -2.98 1.14 32.97
N GLN A 506 -2.01 0.33 32.54
CA GLN A 506 -1.54 -0.87 33.22
C GLN A 506 -0.37 -0.61 34.18
N THR A 507 0.50 0.35 33.87
CA THR A 507 1.66 0.68 34.69
C THR A 507 1.92 2.19 34.71
N ASP A 508 2.47 2.66 35.83
CA ASP A 508 2.94 4.04 35.96
C ASP A 508 4.45 4.17 35.69
N ASP A 509 5.15 3.07 35.38
CA ASP A 509 6.56 3.12 34.98
C ASP A 509 6.69 3.44 33.49
N LEU A 510 7.23 4.62 33.17
CA LEU A 510 7.34 5.11 31.79
C LEU A 510 8.14 4.19 30.87
N LYS A 511 9.21 3.57 31.37
CA LYS A 511 10.04 2.67 30.55
C LYS A 511 9.27 1.38 30.28
N GLN A 512 8.63 0.81 31.30
CA GLN A 512 7.79 -0.37 31.12
C GLN A 512 6.61 -0.09 30.19
N ALA A 513 5.93 1.05 30.34
CA ALA A 513 4.83 1.45 29.49
C ALA A 513 5.26 1.56 28.02
N PHE A 514 6.41 2.17 27.77
CA PHE A 514 6.97 2.26 26.42
C PHE A 514 7.27 0.88 25.82
N GLU A 515 7.86 -0.03 26.59
CA GLU A 515 8.19 -1.38 26.09
C GLU A 515 6.93 -2.20 25.77
N LEU A 516 5.87 -2.05 26.57
CA LEU A 516 4.54 -2.62 26.27
C LEU A 516 3.95 -2.02 25.00
N ALA A 517 4.00 -0.69 24.87
CA ALA A 517 3.50 0.01 23.68
C ALA A 517 4.24 -0.42 22.41
N ARG A 518 5.58 -0.51 22.47
CA ARG A 518 6.41 -0.97 21.34
C ARG A 518 6.05 -2.38 20.91
N ALA A 519 5.78 -3.27 21.86
CA ALA A 519 5.35 -4.63 21.55
C ALA A 519 3.95 -4.67 20.90
N SER A 520 2.99 -3.91 21.44
CA SER A 520 1.62 -3.81 20.92
C SER A 520 1.60 -3.27 19.48
N VAL A 521 2.33 -2.17 19.22
CA VAL A 521 2.49 -1.59 17.88
C VAL A 521 3.07 -2.61 16.90
N ALA A 522 4.17 -3.29 17.25
CA ALA A 522 4.80 -4.26 16.37
C ALA A 522 3.92 -5.50 16.08
N GLU A 523 3.04 -5.88 17.01
CA GLU A 523 2.06 -6.94 16.79
C GLU A 523 0.95 -6.48 15.83
N ARG A 524 0.43 -5.27 16.05
CA ARG A 524 -0.60 -4.66 15.21
C ARG A 524 -0.14 -4.48 13.76
N GLU A 525 1.02 -3.88 13.56
CA GLU A 525 1.63 -3.67 12.24
C GLU A 525 1.86 -4.99 11.50
N ARG A 526 2.37 -6.01 12.20
CA ARG A 526 2.58 -7.34 11.60
C ARG A 526 1.26 -8.00 11.19
N ARG A 527 0.22 -7.86 12.00
CA ARG A 527 -1.11 -8.41 11.71
C ARG A 527 -1.72 -7.75 10.47
N GLU A 528 -1.43 -6.46 10.28
CA GLU A 528 -1.98 -5.64 9.19
C GLU A 528 -1.04 -5.56 7.98
N GLY A 529 0.10 -6.25 8.02
CA GLY A 529 1.03 -6.34 6.88
C GLY A 529 1.86 -5.07 6.66
N PHE A 530 1.90 -4.15 7.62
CA PHE A 530 2.68 -2.93 7.51
C PHE A 530 4.17 -3.16 7.79
N GLU A 531 5.01 -2.33 7.17
CA GLU A 531 6.42 -2.22 7.54
C GLU A 531 6.55 -1.66 8.95
N ALA A 532 7.36 -2.30 9.80
CA ALA A 532 7.46 -1.93 11.21
C ALA A 532 7.98 -0.49 11.39
N SER A 533 7.28 0.28 12.23
CA SER A 533 7.64 1.67 12.55
C SER A 533 8.82 1.77 13.52
N GLU A 534 9.00 0.75 14.36
CA GLU A 534 10.05 0.64 15.38
C GLU A 534 10.14 1.86 16.33
N PRO A 535 9.14 2.07 17.22
CA PRO A 535 9.17 3.13 18.22
C PRO A 535 10.49 3.16 19.01
N GLN A 536 11.00 4.36 19.33
CA GLN A 536 12.31 4.54 20.01
C GLN A 536 12.20 5.27 21.36
N LEU A 537 13.15 4.97 22.25
CA LEU A 537 13.23 5.52 23.61
C LEU A 537 14.64 6.00 23.94
N TRP A 538 14.74 7.24 24.41
CA TRP A 538 15.87 7.77 25.15
C TRP A 538 15.42 8.07 26.58
N ALA A 539 15.95 7.34 27.57
CA ALA A 539 15.47 7.45 28.96
C ALA A 539 16.63 7.59 29.95
N PRO A 540 17.03 8.84 30.26
CA PRO A 540 18.01 9.10 31.32
C PRO A 540 17.52 8.57 32.67
N PRO A 541 18.36 7.87 33.46
CA PRO A 541 17.96 7.33 34.76
C PRO A 541 17.45 8.40 35.75
N ALA A 542 17.98 9.63 35.67
CA ALA A 542 17.59 10.74 36.54
C ALA A 542 16.12 11.12 36.37
N VAL A 543 15.66 11.30 35.12
CA VAL A 543 14.27 11.65 34.81
C VAL A 543 13.32 10.52 35.20
N LEU A 544 13.69 9.26 34.96
CA LEU A 544 12.89 8.10 35.39
C LEU A 544 12.74 8.06 36.92
N ALA A 545 13.82 8.28 37.67
CA ALA A 545 13.79 8.31 39.12
C ALA A 545 12.95 9.48 39.66
N HIS A 546 12.99 10.64 38.99
CA HIS A 546 12.18 11.79 39.34
C HIS A 546 10.69 11.50 39.13
N TRP A 547 10.31 10.92 37.97
CA TRP A 547 8.93 10.48 37.71
C TRP A 547 8.44 9.47 38.76
N GLN A 548 9.26 8.48 39.11
CA GLN A 548 8.91 7.50 40.15
C GLN A 548 8.72 8.17 41.53
N SER A 549 9.46 9.25 41.81
CA SER A 549 9.31 10.01 43.05
C SER A 549 7.98 10.77 43.10
N LEU A 550 7.58 11.40 42.01
CA LEU A 550 6.24 12.00 41.85
C LEU A 550 5.14 10.96 42.10
N ARG A 551 5.23 9.78 41.47
CA ARG A 551 4.20 8.73 41.63
C ARG A 551 4.14 8.18 43.05
N ARG A 552 5.29 8.01 43.71
CA ARG A 552 5.34 7.59 45.11
C ARG A 552 4.69 8.62 46.04
N GLN A 553 5.00 9.90 45.83
CA GLN A 553 4.39 11.01 46.57
C GLN A 553 2.87 11.02 46.42
N GLN A 554 2.35 10.92 45.18
CA GLN A 554 0.90 10.88 44.93
C GLN A 554 0.22 9.67 45.58
N ALA A 555 0.86 8.50 45.56
CA ALA A 555 0.36 7.31 46.25
C ALA A 555 0.32 7.49 47.78
N GLU A 556 1.36 8.10 48.36
CA GLU A 556 1.40 8.41 49.80
C GLU A 556 0.31 9.42 50.20
N GLU A 557 0.05 10.44 49.38
CA GLU A 557 -1.02 11.42 49.61
C GLU A 557 -2.41 10.78 49.54
N ALA A 558 -2.66 9.91 48.55
CA ALA A 558 -3.91 9.17 48.44
C ALA A 558 -4.17 8.30 49.69
N LEU A 559 -3.16 7.55 50.16
CA LEU A 559 -3.26 6.73 51.37
C LEU A 559 -3.51 7.58 52.64
N ARG A 560 -2.91 8.78 52.74
CA ARG A 560 -3.16 9.69 53.87
C ARG A 560 -4.58 10.24 53.86
N ASN A 561 -5.12 10.56 52.69
CA ASN A 561 -6.49 11.08 52.55
C ASN A 561 -7.54 10.00 52.86
N GLU A 562 -7.30 8.74 52.51
CA GLU A 562 -8.16 7.62 52.89
C GLU A 562 -8.11 7.30 54.39
N ALA A 563 -6.97 7.53 55.05
CA ALA A 563 -6.77 7.24 56.47
C ALA A 563 -7.37 8.29 57.44
N GLN A 564 -7.86 9.43 56.96
CA GLN A 564 -8.53 10.44 57.81
C GLN A 564 -10.04 10.14 57.92
N PRO A 565 -10.57 9.76 59.10
CA PRO A 565 -12.01 9.61 59.27
C PRO A 565 -12.68 10.99 59.21
N VAL A 566 -13.72 11.11 58.39
CA VAL A 566 -14.64 12.25 58.36
C VAL A 566 -15.10 12.55 59.78
N ARG A 567 -14.57 13.61 60.41
CA ARG A 567 -15.14 14.15 61.65
C ARG A 567 -16.50 14.75 61.29
N GLY A 568 -17.54 13.95 61.50
CA GLY A 568 -18.92 14.39 61.37
C GLY A 568 -19.18 15.61 62.24
N ASP A 569 -19.71 16.65 61.59
CA ASP A 569 -20.28 17.82 62.22
C ASP A 569 -21.23 17.41 63.36
N GLN A 570 -21.00 17.99 64.53
CA GLN A 570 -21.95 17.96 65.63
C GLN A 570 -23.20 18.73 65.20
N ALA A 571 -24.24 17.98 64.83
CA ALA A 571 -25.58 18.52 64.69
C ALA A 571 -26.03 19.12 66.03
N LYS A 572 -26.11 20.45 66.08
CA LYS A 572 -26.87 21.16 67.11
C LYS A 572 -28.35 20.81 66.94
N THR A 573 -28.88 20.10 67.91
CA THR A 573 -30.32 19.87 68.10
C THR A 573 -31.03 21.21 68.35
N PRO A 574 -32.19 21.49 67.74
CA PRO A 574 -33.02 22.63 68.13
C PRO A 574 -33.79 22.28 69.42
N GLU A 575 -33.69 23.15 70.42
CA GLU A 575 -34.56 23.11 71.61
C GLU A 575 -36.01 23.42 71.21
N ALA A 576 -36.93 22.57 71.64
CA ALA A 576 -38.34 22.88 71.80
C ALA A 576 -38.74 22.49 73.23
N HIS A 577 -38.88 23.50 74.11
CA HIS A 577 -39.99 23.68 75.04
C HIS A 577 -39.89 25.01 75.78
#